data_AF-A0A538K741-F1
#
_entry.id   AF-A0A538K741-F1
#
_cell.length_a   1.000
_cell.length_b   1.000
_cell.length_c   1.000
_cell.angle_alpha   90.00
_cell.angle_beta   90.00
_cell.angle_gamma   90.00
#
_symmetry.space_group_name_H-M   'P 1'
#
loop_
_entity.id
_entity.type
_entity.pdbx_description
1 polymer ?
#
loop_
_entity_poly.entity_id
_entity_poly.type
_entity_poly.pdbx_seq_one_letter_code
_entity_poly.pdbx_strand_id
1 'polypeptide(L)' 'MTDAIERELAASPPSRLGRLTHEQQDDLAQSIRDAKRRQAAALAAAGEQALELIPRLLRRPVRRLFR' A
#
# COMPACT_ATOMS: atom_id res chain seq x y z
N MET A 1 -7.25 -20.16 -9.02
CA MET A 1 -7.46 -18.76 -9.46
C MET A 1 -7.67 -17.89 -8.24
N THR A 2 -6.58 -17.60 -7.50
CA THR A 2 -6.51 -16.57 -6.44
C THR A 2 -5.27 -15.70 -6.62
N ASP A 3 -4.44 -15.99 -7.62
CA ASP A 3 -3.14 -15.37 -7.92
C ASP A 3 -3.14 -13.85 -7.96
N ALA A 4 -4.25 -13.22 -8.39
CA ALA A 4 -4.34 -11.76 -8.44
C ALA A 4 -4.39 -11.16 -7.02
N ILE A 5 -5.18 -11.75 -6.12
CA ILE A 5 -5.28 -11.32 -4.72
C ILE A 5 -4.01 -11.71 -3.95
N GLU A 6 -3.42 -12.88 -4.23
CA GLU A 6 -2.15 -13.32 -3.63
C GLU A 6 -1.00 -12.37 -3.93
N ARG A 7 -0.89 -11.94 -5.19
CA ARG A 7 0.08 -10.92 -5.61
C ARG A 7 -0.12 -9.60 -4.87
N GLU A 8 -1.37 -9.21 -4.62
CA GLU A 8 -1.65 -7.99 -3.87
C GLU A 8 -1.43 -8.15 -2.36
N LEU A 9 -1.71 -9.29 -1.75
CA LEU A 9 -1.52 -9.45 -0.31
C LEU A 9 -0.07 -9.84 0.06
N ALA A 10 0.74 -10.27 -0.90
CA ALA A 10 2.06 -10.88 -0.67
C ALA A 10 2.01 -12.00 0.39
N ALA A 11 0.83 -12.62 0.52
CA ALA A 11 0.48 -13.61 1.53
C ALA A 11 -0.65 -14.48 0.98
N SER A 12 -0.77 -15.70 1.50
CA SER A 12 -1.86 -16.59 1.13
C SER A 12 -3.21 -15.97 1.51
N PRO A 13 -4.21 -15.99 0.62
CA PRO A 13 -5.50 -15.37 0.89
C PRO A 13 -6.26 -16.25 1.88
N PRO A 14 -7.14 -15.66 2.72
CA PRO A 14 -8.07 -16.45 3.52
C PRO A 14 -8.85 -17.42 2.65
N SER A 15 -8.98 -18.67 3.08
CA SER A 15 -9.66 -19.74 2.32
C SER A 15 -11.10 -19.40 1.93
N ARG A 16 -11.76 -18.49 2.66
CA ARG A 16 -13.10 -17.98 2.37
C ARG A 16 -13.17 -17.14 1.08
N LEU A 17 -12.06 -16.57 0.59
CA LEU A 17 -12.03 -15.81 -0.66
C LEU A 17 -12.21 -16.69 -1.90
N GLY A 18 -11.91 -17.99 -1.81
CA GLY A 18 -12.17 -18.95 -2.89
C GLY A 18 -13.67 -19.20 -3.16
N ARG A 19 -14.58 -18.65 -2.34
CA ARG A 19 -16.03 -18.71 -2.55
C ARG A 19 -16.56 -17.57 -3.43
N LEU A 20 -15.74 -16.56 -3.69
CA LEU A 20 -16.10 -15.43 -4.54
C LEU A 20 -16.13 -15.85 -6.00
N THR A 21 -17.05 -15.28 -6.78
CA THR A 21 -17.02 -15.39 -8.24
C THR A 21 -15.75 -14.73 -8.78
N HIS A 22 -15.38 -15.04 -10.02
CA HIS A 22 -14.21 -14.42 -10.66
C HIS A 22 -14.31 -12.89 -10.72
N GLU A 23 -15.48 -12.37 -11.08
CA GLU A 23 -15.77 -10.93 -11.10
C GLU A 23 -15.55 -10.30 -9.70
N GLN A 24 -16.06 -10.94 -8.65
CA GLN A 24 -15.87 -10.47 -7.27
C GLN A 24 -14.40 -10.52 -6.82
N GLN A 25 -13.62 -11.48 -7.30
CA GLN A 25 -12.18 -11.56 -7.01
C GLN A 25 -11.40 -10.45 -7.71
N ASP A 26 -11.75 -10.13 -8.95
CA ASP A 26 -11.14 -9.06 -9.72
C ASP A 26 -11.45 -7.68 -9.11
N ASP A 27 -12.72 -7.46 -8.72
CA ASP A 27 -13.15 -6.25 -8.00
C ASP A 27 -12.42 -6.09 -6.66
N LEU A 28 -12.24 -7.19 -5.93
CA LEU A 28 -11.49 -7.20 -4.67
C LEU A 28 -10.01 -6.88 -4.92
N ALA A 29 -9.38 -7.51 -5.91
CA ALA A 29 -7.98 -7.23 -6.27
C ALA A 29 -7.79 -5.75 -6.65
N GLN A 30 -8.73 -5.18 -7.41
CA GLN A 30 -8.71 -3.77 -7.77
C GLN A 30 -8.87 -2.87 -6.53
N SER A 31 -9.80 -3.20 -5.65
CA SER A 31 -10.03 -2.47 -4.40
C SER A 31 -8.80 -2.48 -3.49
N ILE A 32 -8.07 -3.61 -3.43
CA ILE A 32 -6.81 -3.72 -2.68
C ILE A 32 -5.72 -2.83 -3.32
N ARG A 33 -5.58 -2.84 -4.66
CA ARG A 33 -4.66 -1.94 -5.36
C ARG A 33 -4.94 -0.47 -5.03
N ASP A 34 -6.20 -0.09 -5.08
CA ASP A 34 -6.62 1.28 -4.80
C ASP A 34 -6.37 1.67 -3.34
N ALA A 35 -6.62 0.75 -2.40
CA ALA A 35 -6.30 0.93 -0.99
C ALA A 35 -4.80 1.13 -0.76
N LYS A 36 -3.94 0.30 -1.36
CA LYS A 36 -2.48 0.45 -1.28
C LYS A 36 -2.01 1.79 -1.83
N ARG A 37 -2.53 2.23 -2.98
CA ARG A 37 -2.19 3.55 -3.55
C ARG A 37 -2.54 4.69 -2.59
N ARG A 38 -3.74 4.64 -1.98
CA ARG A 38 -4.15 5.63 -0.98
C ARG A 38 -3.28 5.61 0.28
N GLN A 39 -2.95 4.42 0.78
CA GLN A 39 -2.07 4.26 1.95
C GLN A 39 -0.66 4.79 1.66
N ALA A 40 -0.08 4.45 0.51
CA ALA A 40 1.24 4.94 0.10
C ALA A 40 1.26 6.48 0.00
N ALA A 41 0.22 7.08 -0.59
CA ALA A 41 0.09 8.53 -0.66
C ALA A 41 -0.04 9.17 0.74
N ALA A 42 -0.85 8.59 1.63
CA ALA A 42 -1.00 9.06 2.99
C ALA A 42 0.30 8.96 3.81
N LEU A 43 1.04 7.85 3.65
CA LEU A 43 2.34 7.65 4.30
C LEU A 43 3.39 8.62 3.78
N ALA A 44 3.43 8.88 2.47
CA ALA A 44 4.34 9.87 1.89
C ALA A 44 4.02 11.28 2.42
N ALA A 45 2.75 11.66 2.48
CA ALA A 45 2.33 12.94 3.03
C ALA A 45 2.69 13.08 4.52
N ALA A 46 2.43 12.04 5.32
CA ALA A 46 2.82 12.02 6.73
C ALA A 46 4.35 12.10 6.91
N GLY A 47 5.12 11.46 6.04
CA GLY A 47 6.57 11.56 6.02
C GLY A 47 7.06 12.99 5.72
N GLU A 48 6.48 13.67 4.73
CA GLU A 48 6.82 15.07 4.43
C GLU A 48 6.45 16.01 5.59
N GLN A 49 5.30 15.79 6.24
CA GLN A 49 4.91 16.54 7.45
C GLN A 49 5.89 16.30 8.61
N ALA A 50 6.34 15.07 8.82
CA ALA A 50 7.32 14.75 9.86
C ALA A 50 8.68 15.45 9.63
N LEU A 51 9.08 15.69 8.36
CA LEU A 51 10.28 16.46 8.04
C LEU A 51 10.19 17.92 8.47
N GLU A 52 8.99 18.47 8.67
CA GLU A 52 8.83 19.84 9.16
C GLU A 52 9.38 20.02 10.56
N LEU A 53 9.31 18.97 11.38
CA LEU A 53 9.88 18.90 12.74
C LEU A 53 11.42 18.90 12.73
N ILE A 54 12.04 18.64 11.58
CA ILE A 54 13.49 18.56 11.43
C ILE A 54 14.05 19.91 10.94
N PRO A 55 15.21 20.36 11.46
CA PRO A 55 15.90 21.53 10.95
C PRO A 55 16.11 21.47 9.43
N ARG A 56 15.86 22.59 8.73
CA ARG A 56 15.84 22.65 7.26
C ARG A 56 17.10 22.09 6.59
N LEU A 57 18.27 22.28 7.20
CA LEU A 57 19.56 21.77 6.70
C LEU A 57 19.64 20.23 6.69
N LEU A 58 18.92 19.56 7.61
CA LEU A 58 18.96 18.11 7.79
C LEU A 58 17.83 17.37 7.05
N ARG A 59 16.78 18.08 6.59
CA ARG A 59 15.64 17.47 5.89
C ARG A 59 16.05 16.63 4.68
N ARG A 60 16.98 17.13 3.85
CA ARG A 60 17.40 16.44 2.61
C ARG A 60 18.26 15.21 2.86
N PRO A 61 19.22 15.20 3.81
CA PRO A 61 19.85 13.98 4.29
C PRO A 61 18.87 12.97 4.86
N VAL A 62 17.97 13.39 5.77
CA VAL A 62 17.02 12.50 6.43
C VAL A 62 16.05 11.88 5.43
N ARG A 63 15.53 12.64 4.47
CA ARG A 63 14.66 12.13 3.40
C ARG A 63 15.30 11.01 2.56
N ARG A 64 16.63 10.97 2.44
CA ARG A 64 17.32 9.89 1.70
C ARG A 64 17.37 8.56 2.45
N LEU A 65 17.16 8.55 3.77
CA LEU A 65 17.13 7.31 4.56
C LEU A 65 15.83 6.52 4.36
N PHE A 66 14.77 7.18 3.90
CA PHE A 66 13.43 6.62 3.75
C PHE A 66 13.06 6.30 2.29
N ARG A 67 14.01 6.40 1.35
CA ARG A 67 13.81 6.21 -0.09
C ARG A 67 14.66 5.08 -0.60
#